data_AF-A0A815F5G1-F1
#
_entry.id   AF-A0A815F5G1-F1
#
_cell.length_a   1.000
_cell.length_b   1.000
_cell.length_c   1.000
_cell.angle_alpha   90.00
_cell.angle_beta   90.00
_cell.angle_gamma   90.00
#
_symmetry.space_group_name_H-M   'P 1'
#
loop_
_entity.id
_entity.type
_entity.pdbx_description
1 polymer ?
#
loop_
_entity_poly.entity_id
_entity_poly.type
_entity_poly.pdbx_seq_one_letter_code
_entity_poly.pdbx_strand_id
1 'polypeptide(L)'
;MDQIVPSIIFNMKNGEQIQSQRSTTPTTIASPEDVVIETIKEDSSSLAAVILRDLFCRTHSNNNISICIQPILIELDKYGKWIPCDFPKYIFSQIMNSIKYHNSYVIIDLLLNHLEKYLDIGDRTNIKTSIMNVIHDSLVFAAPNTGVVGSTMLGGITRLLECLKKSFQIASRRSRTPSKDQNEQQFQTAVINVIEDFAEKLPDFQMMEIIKCIVTSLPIYHQIRLIVLEILQLLVDRRYYADKLCKIRILKDISQLGLPTETRKSRLFDIAFMKKFGHQFCSQLYKCILIENNTKKNFYAIYCLMNLVTIEANDQDVLVDVIHFCLEVQSAIIKMMDEDQQKLSKINYHCIHALIAAYFNLISKLYDITSFSRYVDQVS
;
A
#
# COMPACT_ATOMS: atom_id res chain seq x y z
N MET A 1 6.11 21.30 28.12
CA MET A 1 6.43 20.68 26.82
C MET A 1 6.50 21.72 25.72
N ASP A 2 5.55 22.66 25.67
CA ASP A 2 5.35 23.64 24.58
C ASP A 2 6.51 24.62 24.31
N GLN A 3 7.49 24.77 25.21
CA GLN A 3 8.72 25.56 24.98
C GLN A 3 9.99 24.71 24.90
N ILE A 4 9.98 23.50 25.47
CA ILE A 4 11.15 22.61 25.54
C ILE A 4 11.34 21.92 24.20
N VAL A 5 10.29 21.34 23.65
CA VAL A 5 10.32 20.63 22.36
C VAL A 5 10.76 21.57 21.22
N PRO A 6 10.25 22.82 21.13
CA PRO A 6 10.73 23.76 20.13
C PRO A 6 12.19 24.17 20.21
N SER A 7 12.71 24.29 21.43
CA SER A 7 14.12 24.62 21.62
C SER A 7 15.02 23.46 21.17
N ILE A 8 14.60 22.21 21.41
CA ILE A 8 15.31 21.00 20.97
C ILE A 8 15.34 20.91 19.44
N ILE A 9 14.19 21.06 18.79
CA ILE A 9 14.07 20.95 17.32
C ILE A 9 14.85 22.07 16.62
N PHE A 10 14.78 23.30 17.13
CA PHE A 10 15.58 24.41 16.61
C PHE A 10 17.09 24.09 16.62
N ASN A 11 17.60 23.51 17.71
CA ASN A 11 19.02 23.18 17.84
C ASN A 11 19.45 22.00 16.96
N MET A 12 18.59 20.98 16.78
CA MET A 12 18.88 19.86 15.87
C MET A 12 19.03 20.30 14.41
N LYS A 13 18.25 21.29 13.98
CA LYS A 13 18.28 21.79 12.59
C LYS A 13 19.61 22.47 12.22
N ASN A 14 20.22 23.15 13.17
CA ASN A 14 21.45 23.90 12.93
C ASN A 14 22.66 22.96 12.67
N GLY A 15 22.59 21.68 13.07
CA GLY A 15 23.60 20.67 12.77
C GLY A 15 23.49 20.02 11.39
N GLU A 16 22.27 19.79 10.88
CA GLU A 16 22.06 19.17 9.55
C GLU A 16 22.47 20.07 8.38
N GLN A 17 22.30 21.39 8.50
CA GLN A 17 22.73 22.36 7.47
C GLN A 17 24.25 22.34 7.24
N ILE A 18 25.03 21.85 8.21
CA ILE A 18 26.50 21.77 8.15
C ILE A 18 26.92 20.44 7.49
N GLN A 19 26.24 19.32 7.79
CA GLN A 19 26.53 18.02 7.15
C GLN A 19 26.20 18.00 5.66
N SER A 20 25.15 18.71 5.24
CA SER A 20 24.77 18.82 3.82
C SER A 20 25.74 19.69 2.99
N GLN A 21 26.49 20.61 3.61
CA GLN A 21 27.52 21.42 2.93
C GLN A 21 28.87 20.70 2.78
N ARG A 22 29.20 19.72 3.63
CA ARG A 22 30.43 18.90 3.48
C ARG A 22 30.42 17.99 2.26
N SER A 23 29.27 17.74 1.65
CA SER A 23 29.10 16.85 0.49
C SER A 23 29.45 17.50 -0.86
N THR A 24 29.66 18.81 -0.91
CA THR A 24 30.01 19.52 -2.16
C THR A 24 31.30 20.31 -1.99
N THR A 25 32.38 19.78 -2.57
CA THR A 25 33.73 20.34 -2.81
C THR A 25 34.65 20.55 -1.60
N PRO A 26 35.92 20.08 -1.67
CA PRO A 26 36.97 20.51 -0.76
C PRO A 26 37.57 21.84 -1.24
N THR A 27 38.23 22.53 -0.31
CA THR A 27 39.17 23.66 -0.51
C THR A 27 38.60 25.05 -0.23
N THR A 28 38.51 25.42 1.04
CA THR A 28 38.99 26.73 1.53
C THR A 28 39.50 26.50 2.95
N ILE A 29 40.70 27.00 3.26
CA ILE A 29 41.33 26.87 4.59
C ILE A 29 40.42 27.57 5.60
N ALA A 30 39.64 26.81 6.37
CA ALA A 30 38.77 27.34 7.41
C ALA A 30 39.61 27.96 8.53
N SER A 31 39.20 29.12 9.02
CA SER A 31 39.88 29.80 10.12
C SER A 31 39.70 29.00 11.44
N PRO A 32 40.61 29.11 12.42
CA PRO A 32 40.50 28.38 13.68
C PRO A 32 39.20 28.66 14.44
N GLU A 33 38.63 29.86 14.29
CA GLU A 33 37.36 30.25 14.89
C GLU A 33 36.17 29.55 14.23
N ASP A 34 36.20 29.37 12.90
CA ASP A 34 35.14 28.65 12.17
C ASP A 34 35.11 27.16 12.53
N VAL A 35 36.28 26.53 12.71
CA VAL A 35 36.39 25.12 13.14
C VAL A 35 35.86 24.93 14.56
N VAL A 36 36.16 25.86 15.47
CA VAL A 36 35.67 25.80 16.86
C VAL A 36 34.15 26.03 16.91
N ILE A 37 33.61 26.96 16.12
CA ILE A 37 32.17 27.20 16.02
C ILE A 37 31.44 26.00 15.39
N GLU A 38 32.00 25.36 14.36
CA GLU A 38 31.45 24.11 13.80
C GLU A 38 31.42 22.98 14.83
N THR A 39 32.52 22.80 15.58
CA THR A 39 32.63 21.76 16.61
C THR A 39 31.62 21.97 17.74
N ILE A 40 31.44 23.22 18.20
CA ILE A 40 30.45 23.58 19.24
C ILE A 40 28.99 23.40 18.74
N LYS A 41 28.73 23.64 17.44
CA LYS A 41 27.41 23.44 16.83
C LYS A 41 27.06 21.97 16.63
N GLU A 42 28.02 21.13 16.23
CA GLU A 42 27.85 19.67 16.18
C GLU A 42 27.58 19.09 17.57
N ASP A 43 28.29 19.58 18.59
CA ASP A 43 28.10 19.19 19.99
C ASP A 43 26.71 19.59 20.50
N SER A 44 26.24 20.81 20.17
CA SER A 44 24.89 21.29 20.54
C SER A 44 23.74 20.53 19.84
N SER A 45 23.91 20.19 18.56
CA SER A 45 22.91 19.42 17.79
C SER A 45 22.83 17.96 18.26
N SER A 46 23.99 17.36 18.53
CA SER A 46 24.08 15.99 19.06
C SER A 46 23.47 15.91 20.47
N LEU A 47 23.71 16.91 21.33
CA LEU A 47 23.10 17.01 22.64
C LEU A 47 21.58 17.15 22.56
N ALA A 48 21.06 17.98 21.65
CA ALA A 48 19.62 18.12 21.43
C ALA A 48 18.97 16.79 21.00
N ALA A 49 19.62 16.03 20.12
CA ALA A 49 19.17 14.70 19.73
C ALA A 49 19.20 13.72 20.92
N VAL A 50 20.24 13.74 21.75
CA VAL A 50 20.33 12.92 22.97
C VAL A 50 19.20 13.24 23.95
N ILE A 51 18.90 14.52 24.16
CA ILE A 51 17.79 14.96 25.04
C ILE A 51 16.45 14.50 24.48
N LEU A 52 16.23 14.60 23.16
CA LEU A 52 15.02 14.10 22.51
C LEU A 52 14.86 12.59 22.75
N ARG A 53 15.93 11.81 22.56
CA ARG A 53 15.90 10.37 22.81
C ARG A 53 15.60 10.05 24.26
N ASP A 54 16.28 10.67 25.23
CA ASP A 54 16.07 10.42 26.66
C ASP A 54 14.62 10.74 27.09
N LEU A 55 14.05 11.83 26.54
CA LEU A 55 12.64 12.16 26.73
C LEU A 55 11.72 11.02 26.27
N PHE A 56 11.92 10.50 25.06
CA PHE A 56 11.09 9.44 24.51
C PHE A 56 11.36 8.05 25.12
N CYS A 57 12.59 7.77 25.57
CA CYS A 57 12.91 6.58 26.36
C CYS A 57 12.14 6.52 27.68
N ARG A 58 11.82 7.67 28.26
CA ARG A 58 11.06 7.78 29.52
C ARG A 58 9.54 7.85 29.31
N THR A 59 9.07 8.03 28.07
CA THR A 59 7.63 7.99 27.78
C THR A 59 7.13 6.55 27.61
N HIS A 60 6.29 6.12 28.57
CA HIS A 60 5.80 4.75 28.64
C HIS A 60 4.35 4.58 28.18
N SER A 61 3.52 5.63 28.24
CA SER A 61 2.09 5.57 27.92
C SER A 61 1.77 6.24 26.58
N ASN A 62 0.76 5.72 25.89
CA ASN A 62 0.28 6.25 24.60
C ASN A 62 -0.12 7.72 24.69
N ASN A 63 -0.77 8.11 25.80
CA ASN A 63 -1.17 9.50 26.04
C ASN A 63 0.05 10.43 26.16
N ASN A 64 1.09 10.00 26.87
CA ASN A 64 2.29 10.81 27.04
C ASN A 64 3.03 10.97 25.70
N ILE A 65 3.08 9.92 24.88
CA ILE A 65 3.64 10.01 23.52
C ILE A 65 2.89 11.04 22.69
N SER A 66 1.55 11.00 22.69
CA SER A 66 0.71 11.98 21.97
C SER A 66 1.02 13.43 22.41
N ILE A 67 1.11 13.67 23.71
CA ILE A 67 1.45 15.00 24.27
C ILE A 67 2.85 15.46 23.84
N CYS A 68 3.80 14.54 23.67
CA CYS A 68 5.16 14.89 23.24
C CYS A 68 5.27 15.13 21.73
N ILE A 69 4.52 14.37 20.92
CA ILE A 69 4.55 14.46 19.46
C ILE A 69 3.78 15.70 18.97
N GLN A 70 2.67 16.06 19.60
CA GLN A 70 1.82 17.15 19.12
C GLN A 70 2.55 18.50 18.98
N PRO A 71 3.39 18.95 19.94
CA PRO A 71 4.22 20.15 19.77
C PRO A 71 5.22 20.05 18.61
N ILE A 72 5.80 18.88 18.36
CA ILE A 72 6.72 18.62 17.24
C ILE A 72 6.00 18.87 15.92
N LEU A 73 4.81 18.30 15.75
CA LEU A 73 4.00 18.47 14.53
C LEU A 73 3.62 19.94 14.31
N ILE A 74 3.19 20.64 15.36
CA ILE A 74 2.84 22.07 15.30
C ILE A 74 4.05 22.91 14.88
N GLU A 75 5.23 22.59 15.37
CA GLU A 75 6.45 23.32 15.04
C GLU A 75 6.90 23.10 13.60
N LEU A 76 6.87 21.84 13.15
CA LEU A 76 7.18 21.49 11.76
C LEU A 76 6.24 22.21 10.79
N ASP A 77 4.95 22.31 11.14
CA ASP A 77 3.95 23.07 10.40
C ASP A 77 4.25 24.57 10.41
N LYS A 78 4.45 25.16 11.60
CA LYS A 78 4.62 26.61 11.79
C LYS A 78 5.83 27.15 11.03
N TYR A 79 6.94 26.41 11.05
CA TYR A 79 8.19 26.84 10.43
C TYR A 79 8.45 26.22 9.05
N GLY A 80 7.45 25.52 8.49
CA GLY A 80 7.52 24.91 7.17
C GLY A 80 8.64 23.88 7.02
N LYS A 81 8.96 23.16 8.09
CA LYS A 81 10.12 22.24 8.16
C LYS A 81 9.85 20.85 7.63
N TRP A 82 8.66 20.62 7.09
CA TRP A 82 8.37 19.39 6.34
C TRP A 82 9.19 19.27 5.05
N ILE A 83 9.69 20.37 4.48
CA ILE A 83 10.47 20.35 3.24
C ILE A 83 11.84 21.01 3.51
N PRO A 84 12.98 20.37 3.15
CA PRO A 84 13.12 19.00 2.63
C PRO A 84 12.71 17.94 3.68
N CYS A 85 12.37 16.73 3.22
CA CYS A 85 11.85 15.67 4.10
C CYS A 85 12.90 15.02 5.02
N ASP A 86 14.19 15.28 4.79
CA ASP A 86 15.29 14.67 5.54
C ASP A 86 15.26 15.06 7.03
N PHE A 87 15.02 16.33 7.33
CA PHE A 87 14.97 16.80 8.71
C PHE A 87 13.82 16.19 9.53
N PRO A 88 12.55 16.17 9.04
CA PRO A 88 11.50 15.39 9.68
C PRO A 88 11.84 13.91 9.83
N LYS A 89 12.40 13.26 8.80
CA LYS A 89 12.79 11.84 8.86
C LYS A 89 13.82 11.60 9.95
N TYR A 90 14.82 12.48 10.09
CA TYR A 90 15.82 12.40 11.14
C TYR A 90 15.20 12.51 12.54
N ILE A 91 14.33 13.50 12.78
CA ILE A 91 13.62 13.66 14.06
C ILE A 91 12.85 12.39 14.41
N PHE A 92 12.00 11.92 13.49
CA PHE A 92 11.19 10.74 13.75
C PHE A 92 12.02 9.47 13.86
N SER A 93 13.16 9.35 13.18
CA SER A 93 14.11 8.26 13.40
C SER A 93 14.67 8.25 14.83
N GLN A 94 15.06 9.42 15.37
CA GLN A 94 15.50 9.51 16.77
C GLN A 94 14.39 9.07 17.74
N ILE A 95 13.16 9.49 17.48
CA ILE A 95 12.00 9.14 18.30
C ILE A 95 11.70 7.63 18.23
N MET A 96 11.59 7.08 17.02
CA MET A 96 11.26 5.68 16.78
C MET A 96 12.29 4.73 17.39
N ASN A 97 13.58 5.09 17.36
CA ASN A 97 14.65 4.32 18.01
C ASN A 97 14.64 4.40 19.55
N SER A 98 13.87 5.32 20.14
CA SER A 98 13.88 5.58 21.58
C SER A 98 12.67 5.02 22.31
N ILE A 99 11.58 4.73 21.60
CA ILE A 99 10.34 4.20 22.19
C ILE A 99 10.31 2.66 22.20
N LYS A 100 9.44 2.08 23.04
CA LYS A 100 9.20 0.64 23.02
C LYS A 100 8.44 0.23 21.75
N TYR A 101 8.79 -0.92 21.19
CA TYR A 101 8.27 -1.41 19.90
C TYR A 101 6.74 -1.50 19.81
N HIS A 102 6.01 -1.73 20.92
CA HIS A 102 4.54 -1.76 20.91
C HIS A 102 3.89 -0.37 20.79
N ASN A 103 4.66 0.70 20.99
CA ASN A 103 4.19 2.08 20.88
C ASN A 103 4.47 2.71 19.50
N SER A 104 5.19 2.01 18.61
CA SER A 104 5.56 2.53 17.27
C SER A 104 4.33 2.91 16.44
N TYR A 105 3.28 2.09 16.51
CA TYR A 105 2.03 2.32 15.78
C TYR A 105 1.20 3.49 16.32
N VAL A 106 1.43 3.92 17.57
CA VAL A 106 0.84 5.16 18.10
C VAL A 106 1.39 6.37 17.36
N ILE A 107 2.71 6.38 17.10
CA ILE A 107 3.35 7.46 16.34
C ILE A 107 2.86 7.47 14.89
N ILE A 108 2.77 6.29 14.27
CA ILE A 108 2.25 6.15 12.91
C ILE A 108 0.79 6.63 12.83
N ASP A 109 -0.06 6.28 13.81
CA ASP A 109 -1.44 6.76 13.85
C ASP A 109 -1.52 8.29 14.02
N LEU A 110 -0.69 8.89 14.87
CA LEU A 110 -0.60 10.34 15.02
C LEU A 110 -0.15 11.04 13.73
N LEU A 111 0.81 10.46 13.01
CA LEU A 111 1.26 10.98 11.71
C LEU A 111 0.16 10.86 10.64
N LEU A 112 -0.58 9.75 10.60
CA LEU A 112 -1.74 9.59 9.73
C LEU A 112 -2.84 10.62 10.07
N ASN A 113 -3.10 10.84 11.37
CA ASN A 113 -4.05 11.88 11.84
C ASN A 113 -3.59 13.28 11.41
N HIS A 114 -2.29 13.52 11.36
CA HIS A 114 -1.74 14.78 10.90
C HIS A 114 -1.87 14.95 9.38
N LEU A 115 -1.55 13.91 8.61
CA LEU A 115 -1.71 13.89 7.16
C LEU A 115 -3.15 14.20 6.74
N GLU A 116 -4.13 13.65 7.45
CA GLU A 116 -5.55 13.84 7.16
C GLU A 116 -5.98 15.31 7.18
N LYS A 117 -5.41 16.13 8.07
CA LYS A 117 -5.67 17.58 8.13
C LYS A 117 -5.28 18.30 6.83
N TYR A 118 -4.33 17.72 6.09
CA TYR A 118 -3.84 18.28 4.84
C TYR A 118 -4.56 17.74 3.61
N LEU A 119 -5.30 16.62 3.70
CA LEU A 119 -5.85 15.94 2.52
C LEU A 119 -6.75 16.83 1.67
N ASP A 120 -7.60 17.63 2.31
CA ASP A 120 -8.54 18.53 1.62
C ASP A 120 -7.85 19.83 1.14
N ILE A 121 -6.63 20.10 1.62
CA ILE A 121 -5.82 21.26 1.24
C ILE A 121 -5.04 20.93 -0.03
N GLY A 122 -5.59 21.30 -1.18
CA GLY A 122 -5.09 20.89 -2.49
C GLY A 122 -3.74 21.47 -2.95
N ASP A 123 -3.19 22.50 -2.29
CA ASP A 123 -1.92 23.14 -2.71
C ASP A 123 -0.70 22.74 -1.85
N ARG A 124 -0.84 21.73 -0.99
CA ARG A 124 0.23 21.25 -0.09
C ARG A 124 0.72 19.83 -0.39
N THR A 125 0.65 19.37 -1.64
CA THR A 125 1.03 18.00 -2.03
C THR A 125 2.46 17.63 -1.64
N ASN A 126 3.40 18.58 -1.69
CA ASN A 126 4.79 18.34 -1.27
C ASN A 126 4.90 18.09 0.24
N ILE A 127 4.07 18.75 1.05
CA ILE A 127 3.99 18.51 2.50
C ILE A 127 3.34 17.16 2.77
N LYS A 128 2.24 16.82 2.05
CA LYS A 128 1.60 15.49 2.14
C LYS A 128 2.60 14.37 1.84
N THR A 129 3.40 14.54 0.79
CA THR A 129 4.45 13.59 0.38
C THR A 129 5.53 13.48 1.43
N SER A 130 5.98 14.60 2.01
CA SER A 130 6.96 14.56 3.10
C SER A 130 6.43 13.83 4.34
N ILE A 131 5.21 14.14 4.79
CA ILE A 131 4.56 13.42 5.89
C ILE A 131 4.46 11.92 5.57
N MET A 132 4.08 11.57 4.33
CA MET A 132 4.01 10.17 3.89
C MET A 132 5.37 9.47 3.95
N ASN A 133 6.44 10.14 3.53
CA ASN A 133 7.80 9.59 3.59
C ASN A 133 8.29 9.41 5.04
N VAL A 134 7.83 10.25 5.97
CA VAL A 134 8.08 10.06 7.41
C VAL A 134 7.29 8.87 7.95
N ILE A 135 6.04 8.68 7.52
CA ILE A 135 5.23 7.51 7.86
C ILE A 135 5.90 6.23 7.36
N HIS A 136 6.36 6.22 6.10
CA HIS A 136 7.10 5.11 5.51
C HIS A 136 8.32 4.73 6.36
N ASP A 137 9.23 5.68 6.61
CA ASP A 137 10.44 5.39 7.39
C ASP A 137 10.10 4.95 8.82
N SER A 138 9.10 5.58 9.45
CA SER A 138 8.62 5.17 10.78
C SER A 138 8.05 3.75 10.76
N LEU A 139 7.34 3.37 9.70
CA LEU A 139 6.82 2.03 9.52
C LEU A 139 7.98 1.04 9.36
N VAL A 140 9.04 1.34 8.62
CA VAL A 140 10.24 0.49 8.50
C VAL A 140 10.84 0.17 9.87
N PHE A 141 10.95 1.16 10.77
CA PHE A 141 11.42 0.96 12.15
C PHE A 141 10.44 0.17 13.04
N ALA A 142 9.15 0.11 12.70
CA ALA A 142 8.16 -0.62 13.49
C ALA A 142 8.33 -2.14 13.34
N ALA A 143 8.43 -2.83 14.48
CA ALA A 143 8.54 -4.29 14.51
C ALA A 143 7.23 -4.95 14.03
N PRO A 144 7.30 -5.95 13.14
CA PRO A 144 6.14 -6.77 12.79
C PRO A 144 5.68 -7.59 14.01
N ASN A 145 4.38 -7.86 14.11
CA ASN A 145 3.78 -8.81 15.06
C ASN A 145 3.75 -8.41 16.54
N THR A 146 3.05 -7.31 16.88
CA THR A 146 2.47 -7.21 18.22
C THR A 146 0.96 -7.42 18.11
N GLY A 147 0.40 -8.41 18.81
CA GLY A 147 -1.00 -8.85 18.64
C GLY A 147 -2.10 -7.81 18.89
N VAL A 148 -1.74 -6.56 19.26
CA VAL A 148 -2.65 -5.42 19.51
C VAL A 148 -2.65 -4.40 18.36
N VAL A 149 -1.65 -4.46 17.47
CA VAL A 149 -1.40 -3.45 16.41
C VAL A 149 -2.36 -3.51 15.23
N GLY A 150 -3.09 -4.60 15.16
CA GLY A 150 -3.79 -4.94 13.97
C GLY A 150 -5.00 -4.10 13.58
N SER A 151 -5.73 -3.59 14.58
CA SER A 151 -6.80 -2.62 14.35
C SER A 151 -6.27 -1.29 13.82
N THR A 152 -5.08 -0.87 14.30
CA THR A 152 -4.38 0.32 13.79
C THR A 152 -3.86 0.12 12.37
N MET A 153 -3.38 -1.08 12.01
CA MET A 153 -2.95 -1.38 10.64
C MET A 153 -4.12 -1.38 9.64
N LEU A 154 -5.25 -2.00 9.99
CA LEU A 154 -6.47 -1.96 9.18
C LEU A 154 -6.99 -0.52 9.02
N GLY A 155 -7.03 0.23 10.13
CA GLY A 155 -7.36 1.65 10.11
C GLY A 155 -6.42 2.43 9.20
N GLY A 156 -5.11 2.19 9.30
CA GLY A 156 -4.07 2.80 8.47
C GLY A 156 -4.30 2.58 6.97
N ILE A 157 -4.45 1.33 6.54
CA ILE A 157 -4.70 0.99 5.13
C ILE A 157 -5.96 1.69 4.60
N THR A 158 -7.05 1.66 5.38
CA THR A 158 -8.32 2.29 4.98
C THR A 158 -8.16 3.80 4.78
N ARG A 159 -7.45 4.46 5.69
CA ARG A 159 -7.16 5.91 5.62
C ARG A 159 -6.26 6.23 4.42
N LEU A 160 -5.25 5.41 4.16
CA LEU A 160 -4.36 5.57 3.00
C LEU A 160 -5.07 5.34 1.66
N LEU A 161 -6.01 4.39 1.58
CA LEU A 161 -6.87 4.21 0.41
C LEU A 161 -7.77 5.44 0.17
N GLU A 162 -8.30 6.04 1.23
CA GLU A 162 -9.05 7.30 1.11
C GLU A 162 -8.12 8.46 0.70
N CYS A 163 -6.86 8.49 1.15
CA CYS A 163 -5.84 9.44 0.67
C CYS A 163 -5.63 9.33 -0.85
N LEU A 164 -5.43 8.11 -1.36
CA LEU A 164 -5.31 7.85 -2.79
C LEU A 164 -6.55 8.31 -3.54
N LYS A 165 -7.74 7.99 -3.03
CA LYS A 165 -9.01 8.40 -3.65
C LYS A 165 -9.14 9.91 -3.79
N LYS A 166 -8.86 10.67 -2.74
CA LYS A 166 -8.86 12.13 -2.78
C LYS A 166 -7.79 12.66 -3.74
N SER A 167 -6.60 12.06 -3.73
CA SER A 167 -5.50 12.44 -4.62
C SER A 167 -5.84 12.24 -6.11
N PHE A 168 -6.38 11.08 -6.48
CA PHE A 168 -6.83 10.80 -7.85
C PHE A 168 -8.01 11.69 -8.27
N GLN A 169 -8.92 12.01 -7.35
CA GLN A 169 -10.00 12.99 -7.58
C GLN A 169 -9.45 14.37 -7.94
N ILE A 170 -8.45 14.84 -7.19
CA ILE A 170 -7.79 16.13 -7.42
C ILE A 170 -7.06 16.12 -8.76
N ALA A 171 -6.28 15.07 -9.06
CA ALA A 171 -5.56 14.93 -10.33
C ALA A 171 -6.53 14.93 -11.53
N SER A 172 -7.64 14.19 -11.44
CA SER A 172 -8.66 14.12 -12.50
C SER A 172 -9.31 15.47 -12.80
N ARG A 173 -9.46 16.34 -11.79
CA ARG A 173 -10.02 17.71 -11.95
C ARG A 173 -8.98 18.70 -12.51
N ARG A 174 -7.68 18.43 -12.35
CA ARG A 174 -6.59 19.38 -12.58
C ARG A 174 -5.72 19.11 -13.81
N SER A 175 -6.19 18.25 -14.73
CA SER A 175 -5.56 17.77 -15.99
C SER A 175 -5.05 18.83 -17.01
N ARG A 176 -4.72 20.05 -16.56
CA ARG A 176 -4.24 21.17 -17.37
C ARG A 176 -2.86 21.68 -16.94
N THR A 177 -2.24 21.17 -15.86
CA THR A 177 -0.92 21.64 -15.38
C THR A 177 0.05 20.49 -15.06
N PRO A 178 1.05 20.22 -15.90
CA PRO A 178 1.91 19.03 -15.77
C PRO A 178 2.77 18.98 -14.50
N SER A 179 3.16 20.13 -13.93
CA SER A 179 3.99 20.17 -12.70
C SER A 179 3.22 19.79 -11.43
N LYS A 180 1.94 20.18 -11.33
CA LYS A 180 1.08 19.77 -10.20
C LYS A 180 0.71 18.30 -10.29
N ASP A 181 0.58 17.78 -11.51
CA ASP A 181 0.29 16.36 -11.75
C ASP A 181 1.47 15.47 -11.34
N GLN A 182 2.72 15.90 -11.56
CA GLN A 182 3.91 15.18 -11.09
C GLN A 182 4.01 15.10 -9.57
N ASN A 183 3.76 16.21 -8.86
CA ASN A 183 3.77 16.21 -7.39
C ASN A 183 2.69 15.27 -6.83
N GLU A 184 1.51 15.25 -7.47
CA GLU A 184 0.41 14.37 -7.06
C GLU A 184 0.72 12.89 -7.34
N GLN A 185 1.41 12.58 -8.45
CA GLN A 185 1.91 11.23 -8.74
C GLN A 185 2.98 10.78 -7.74
N GLN A 186 3.88 11.66 -7.32
CA GLN A 186 4.86 11.37 -6.27
C GLN A 186 4.16 11.05 -4.94
N PHE A 187 3.14 11.85 -4.57
CA PHE A 187 2.32 11.56 -3.39
C PHE A 187 1.62 10.20 -3.50
N GLN A 188 0.98 9.90 -4.64
CA GLN A 188 0.30 8.62 -4.88
C GLN A 188 1.27 7.44 -4.75
N THR A 189 2.46 7.56 -5.34
CA THR A 189 3.50 6.51 -5.26
C THR A 189 3.95 6.30 -3.82
N ALA A 190 4.19 7.38 -3.07
CA ALA A 190 4.56 7.28 -1.66
C ALA A 190 3.46 6.60 -0.82
N VAL A 191 2.19 6.90 -1.09
CA VAL A 191 1.06 6.26 -0.38
C VAL A 191 0.99 4.76 -0.71
N ILE A 192 1.19 4.37 -1.98
CA ILE A 192 1.17 2.96 -2.41
C ILE A 192 2.25 2.17 -1.67
N ASN A 193 3.49 2.65 -1.68
CA ASN A 193 4.61 1.97 -1.00
C ASN A 193 4.31 1.76 0.49
N VAL A 194 3.71 2.74 1.18
CA VAL A 194 3.34 2.59 2.59
C VAL A 194 2.23 1.56 2.77
N ILE A 195 1.24 1.48 1.87
CA ILE A 195 0.21 0.44 1.93
C ILE A 195 0.84 -0.95 1.72
N GLU A 196 1.80 -1.09 0.81
CA GLU A 196 2.54 -2.33 0.59
C GLU A 196 3.31 -2.76 1.84
N ASP A 197 4.05 -1.84 2.47
CA ASP A 197 4.75 -2.09 3.75
C ASP A 197 3.79 -2.47 4.87
N PHE A 198 2.61 -1.84 4.94
CA PHE A 198 1.56 -2.22 5.87
C PHE A 198 1.10 -3.64 5.58
N ALA A 199 0.84 -3.96 4.32
CA ALA A 199 0.35 -5.26 3.89
C ALA A 199 1.31 -6.40 4.24
N GLU A 200 2.62 -6.19 4.07
CA GLU A 200 3.66 -7.16 4.41
C GLU A 200 3.70 -7.48 5.91
N LYS A 201 3.42 -6.49 6.77
CA LYS A 201 3.53 -6.62 8.23
C LYS A 201 2.27 -7.19 8.91
N LEU A 202 1.21 -7.49 8.15
CA LEU A 202 -0.06 -7.92 8.72
C LEU A 202 -0.04 -9.37 9.18
N PRO A 203 -0.59 -9.66 10.39
CA PRO A 203 -0.90 -11.02 10.78
C PRO A 203 -1.98 -11.65 9.89
N ASP A 204 -1.85 -12.94 9.60
CA ASP A 204 -2.79 -13.69 8.75
C ASP A 204 -4.25 -13.49 9.20
N PHE A 205 -4.56 -13.59 10.49
CA PHE A 205 -5.95 -13.48 10.98
C PHE A 205 -6.65 -12.16 10.64
N GLN A 206 -5.90 -11.08 10.37
CA GLN A 206 -6.45 -9.77 10.00
C GLN A 206 -6.49 -9.52 8.51
N MET A 207 -5.74 -10.32 7.76
CA MET A 207 -5.83 -10.36 6.30
C MET A 207 -7.28 -10.55 5.85
N MET A 208 -8.09 -11.34 6.58
CA MET A 208 -9.52 -11.51 6.28
C MET A 208 -10.32 -10.21 6.42
N GLU A 209 -10.05 -9.40 7.44
CA GLU A 209 -10.76 -8.13 7.67
C GLU A 209 -10.32 -7.06 6.67
N ILE A 210 -9.05 -7.08 6.27
CA ILE A 210 -8.48 -6.16 5.28
C ILE A 210 -8.95 -6.53 3.88
N ILE A 211 -8.91 -7.81 3.51
CA ILE A 211 -9.52 -8.28 2.27
C ILE A 211 -10.98 -7.89 2.26
N LYS A 212 -11.75 -8.15 3.33
CA LYS A 212 -13.15 -7.71 3.42
C LYS A 212 -13.28 -6.19 3.23
N CYS A 213 -12.52 -5.37 3.94
CA CYS A 213 -12.60 -3.91 3.88
C CYS A 213 -12.28 -3.36 2.49
N ILE A 214 -11.18 -3.85 1.90
CA ILE A 214 -10.71 -3.51 0.56
C ILE A 214 -11.72 -3.96 -0.49
N VAL A 215 -12.21 -5.20 -0.38
CA VAL A 215 -13.26 -5.76 -1.23
C VAL A 215 -14.50 -4.88 -1.12
N THR A 216 -15.05 -4.64 0.08
CA THR A 216 -16.27 -3.82 0.24
C THR A 216 -16.14 -2.38 -0.24
N SER A 217 -14.92 -1.84 -0.30
CA SER A 217 -14.64 -0.46 -0.70
C SER A 217 -14.21 -0.39 -2.16
N LEU A 218 -15.12 -0.66 -3.11
CA LEU A 218 -14.76 -0.57 -4.53
C LEU A 218 -14.63 0.86 -5.01
N PRO A 219 -13.44 1.29 -5.45
CA PRO A 219 -13.23 2.65 -5.89
C PRO A 219 -13.73 2.83 -7.33
N ILE A 220 -14.36 3.99 -7.57
CA ILE A 220 -14.84 4.42 -8.88
C ILE A 220 -13.67 4.53 -9.87
N TYR A 221 -12.47 4.87 -9.39
CA TYR A 221 -11.28 5.07 -10.21
C TYR A 221 -10.55 3.76 -10.52
N HIS A 222 -10.27 3.53 -11.81
CA HIS A 222 -9.61 2.31 -12.26
C HIS A 222 -8.18 2.16 -11.73
N GLN A 223 -7.46 3.26 -11.45
CA GLN A 223 -6.12 3.22 -10.84
C GLN A 223 -6.17 2.69 -9.41
N ILE A 224 -7.11 3.18 -8.59
CA ILE A 224 -7.25 2.73 -7.20
C ILE A 224 -7.72 1.28 -7.19
N ARG A 225 -8.61 0.90 -8.12
CA ARG A 225 -9.05 -0.50 -8.25
C ARG A 225 -7.88 -1.41 -8.58
N LEU A 226 -6.95 -0.98 -9.43
CA LEU A 226 -5.74 -1.73 -9.74
C LEU A 226 -4.87 -1.91 -8.48
N ILE A 227 -4.58 -0.82 -7.77
CA ILE A 227 -3.80 -0.84 -6.52
C ILE A 227 -4.44 -1.76 -5.48
N VAL A 228 -5.75 -1.64 -5.28
CA VAL A 228 -6.54 -2.52 -4.40
C VAL A 228 -6.37 -3.99 -4.78
N LEU A 229 -6.49 -4.32 -6.07
CA LEU A 229 -6.30 -5.69 -6.53
C LEU A 229 -4.85 -6.17 -6.36
N GLU A 230 -3.86 -5.30 -6.53
CA GLU A 230 -2.43 -5.62 -6.32
C GLU A 230 -2.11 -5.85 -4.83
N ILE A 231 -2.68 -5.06 -3.93
CA ILE A 231 -2.60 -5.30 -2.48
C ILE A 231 -3.26 -6.64 -2.12
N LEU A 232 -4.44 -6.93 -2.66
CA LEU A 232 -5.09 -8.23 -2.46
C LEU A 232 -4.23 -9.38 -2.96
N GLN A 233 -3.55 -9.21 -4.10
CA GLN A 233 -2.59 -10.19 -4.61
C GLN A 233 -1.44 -10.36 -3.65
N LEU A 234 -0.78 -9.29 -3.20
CA LEU A 234 0.33 -9.35 -2.23
C LEU A 234 -0.05 -10.08 -0.94
N LEU A 235 -1.27 -9.86 -0.45
CA LEU A 235 -1.77 -10.52 0.75
C LEU A 235 -1.99 -12.02 0.52
N VAL A 236 -2.60 -12.40 -0.60
CA VAL A 236 -2.91 -13.80 -0.94
C VAL A 236 -1.66 -14.56 -1.38
N ASP A 237 -0.74 -13.91 -2.07
CA ASP A 237 0.40 -14.51 -2.75
C ASP A 237 1.57 -14.83 -1.81
N ARG A 238 1.35 -15.78 -0.90
CA ARG A 238 2.36 -16.18 0.09
C ARG A 238 3.48 -17.06 -0.48
N ARG A 239 3.38 -17.46 -1.75
CA ARG A 239 4.39 -18.27 -2.47
C ARG A 239 5.01 -17.53 -3.66
N TYR A 240 4.71 -16.23 -3.82
CA TYR A 240 5.28 -15.36 -4.84
C TYR A 240 5.04 -15.87 -6.28
N TYR A 241 3.81 -16.30 -6.56
CA TYR A 241 3.33 -16.75 -7.86
C TYR A 241 2.73 -15.63 -8.73
N ALA A 242 2.48 -14.43 -8.19
CA ALA A 242 1.86 -13.32 -8.90
C ALA A 242 2.63 -12.99 -10.19
N ASP A 243 3.96 -12.94 -10.14
CA ASP A 243 4.81 -12.65 -11.31
C ASP A 243 4.61 -13.66 -12.47
N LYS A 244 4.28 -14.91 -12.13
CA LYS A 244 4.03 -15.98 -13.11
C LYS A 244 2.60 -15.95 -13.65
N LEU A 245 1.67 -15.37 -12.90
CA LEU A 245 0.22 -15.35 -13.14
C LEU A 245 -0.31 -13.96 -13.58
N CYS A 246 0.55 -12.94 -13.66
CA CYS A 246 0.16 -11.56 -13.94
C CYS A 246 -0.28 -11.26 -15.38
N LYS A 247 -0.27 -12.26 -16.28
CA LYS A 247 -0.61 -12.10 -17.70
C LYS A 247 -1.67 -13.09 -18.14
N ILE A 248 -2.76 -12.57 -18.71
CA ILE A 248 -3.78 -13.37 -19.40
C ILE A 248 -3.14 -13.94 -20.67
N ARG A 249 -3.03 -15.27 -20.74
CA ARG A 249 -2.53 -16.01 -21.89
C ARG A 249 -3.11 -17.42 -21.90
N ILE A 250 -3.27 -17.99 -23.10
CA ILE A 250 -3.55 -19.41 -23.27
C ILE A 250 -2.22 -20.15 -23.23
N LEU A 251 -2.01 -20.94 -22.19
CA LEU A 251 -0.83 -21.77 -22.04
C LEU A 251 -0.92 -22.94 -23.00
N LYS A 252 0.22 -23.51 -23.40
CA LYS A 252 0.27 -24.81 -24.11
C LYS A 252 0.67 -25.95 -23.17
N ASP A 253 1.57 -25.69 -22.25
CA ASP A 253 2.01 -26.62 -21.22
C ASP A 253 2.12 -25.88 -19.88
N ILE A 254 1.76 -26.55 -18.79
CA ILE A 254 1.88 -26.02 -17.44
C ILE A 254 3.33 -25.84 -17.01
N SER A 255 4.24 -26.62 -17.57
CA SER A 255 5.69 -26.53 -17.35
C SER A 255 6.22 -25.12 -17.64
N GLN A 256 5.55 -24.36 -18.51
CA GLN A 256 5.89 -22.97 -18.86
C GLN A 256 5.76 -21.98 -17.70
N LEU A 257 4.99 -22.32 -16.65
CA LEU A 257 4.87 -21.49 -15.45
C LEU A 257 5.99 -21.75 -14.45
N GLY A 258 6.66 -22.90 -14.51
CA GLY A 258 7.68 -23.30 -13.53
C GLY A 258 7.15 -23.24 -12.09
N LEU A 259 5.91 -23.66 -11.85
CA LEU A 259 5.35 -23.77 -10.50
C LEU A 259 5.98 -24.97 -9.80
N PRO A 260 6.52 -24.83 -8.58
CA PRO A 260 7.03 -25.96 -7.81
C PRO A 260 5.98 -27.06 -7.67
N THR A 261 6.37 -28.30 -7.98
CA THR A 261 5.51 -29.49 -7.88
C THR A 261 5.39 -30.00 -6.44
N GLU A 262 6.20 -29.45 -5.52
CA GLU A 262 6.13 -29.77 -4.09
C GLU A 262 4.72 -29.53 -3.55
N THR A 263 4.27 -30.44 -2.68
CA THR A 263 2.91 -30.52 -2.17
C THR A 263 2.34 -29.13 -1.93
N ARG A 264 1.38 -28.72 -2.78
CA ARG A 264 0.56 -27.52 -2.56
C ARG A 264 -0.28 -27.77 -1.32
N LYS A 265 0.34 -27.76 -0.15
CA LYS A 265 -0.38 -27.95 1.11
C LYS A 265 -1.27 -26.75 1.27
N SER A 266 -2.56 -27.01 1.19
CA SER A 266 -3.60 -26.05 1.46
C SER A 266 -3.40 -25.50 2.86
N ARG A 267 -3.34 -24.17 2.99
CA ARG A 267 -3.29 -23.56 4.31
C ARG A 267 -4.72 -23.46 4.83
N LEU A 268 -4.96 -24.00 6.02
CA LEU A 268 -6.27 -23.96 6.68
C LEU A 268 -6.84 -22.54 6.76
N PHE A 269 -5.96 -21.54 6.85
CA PHE A 269 -6.33 -20.14 6.88
C PHE A 269 -6.99 -19.67 5.56
N ASP A 270 -6.38 -19.95 4.40
CA ASP A 270 -6.89 -19.53 3.09
C ASP A 270 -8.21 -20.23 2.76
N ILE A 271 -8.33 -21.51 3.11
CA ILE A 271 -9.59 -22.26 3.02
C ILE A 271 -10.66 -21.64 3.93
N ALA A 272 -10.33 -21.36 5.20
CA ALA A 272 -11.27 -20.77 6.15
C ALA A 272 -11.75 -19.39 5.70
N PHE A 273 -10.86 -18.58 5.10
CA PHE A 273 -11.21 -17.32 4.48
C PHE A 273 -12.23 -17.51 3.37
N MET A 274 -11.95 -18.38 2.39
CA MET A 274 -12.85 -18.61 1.26
C MET A 274 -14.18 -19.22 1.69
N LYS A 275 -14.19 -20.12 2.68
CA LYS A 275 -15.45 -20.67 3.22
C LYS A 275 -16.30 -19.63 3.94
N LYS A 276 -15.68 -18.64 4.60
CA LYS A 276 -16.40 -17.60 5.36
C LYS A 276 -16.78 -16.39 4.50
N PHE A 277 -15.95 -16.02 3.53
CA PHE A 277 -16.06 -14.77 2.77
C PHE A 277 -16.07 -14.94 1.25
N GLY A 278 -15.95 -16.16 0.72
CA GLY A 278 -15.84 -16.45 -0.72
C GLY A 278 -16.99 -15.86 -1.55
N HIS A 279 -18.23 -15.97 -1.08
CA HIS A 279 -19.38 -15.34 -1.75
C HIS A 279 -19.22 -13.81 -1.85
N GLN A 280 -18.82 -13.14 -0.77
CA GLN A 280 -18.61 -11.68 -0.79
C GLN A 280 -17.44 -11.31 -1.72
N PHE A 281 -16.37 -12.11 -1.69
CA PHE A 281 -15.21 -11.95 -2.57
C PHE A 281 -15.60 -12.06 -4.05
N CYS A 282 -16.26 -13.15 -4.45
CA CYS A 282 -16.73 -13.36 -5.83
C CYS A 282 -17.75 -12.29 -6.25
N SER A 283 -18.71 -11.94 -5.38
CA SER A 283 -19.69 -10.87 -5.64
C SER A 283 -19.01 -9.53 -5.94
N GLN A 284 -17.88 -9.26 -5.30
CA GLN A 284 -17.18 -8.01 -5.51
C GLN A 284 -16.28 -8.02 -6.73
N LEU A 285 -15.61 -9.15 -7.02
CA LEU A 285 -14.92 -9.33 -8.29
C LEU A 285 -15.90 -9.21 -9.46
N TYR A 286 -17.12 -9.75 -9.31
CA TYR A 286 -18.19 -9.60 -10.30
C TYR A 286 -18.48 -8.13 -10.56
N LYS A 287 -18.70 -7.34 -9.50
CA LYS A 287 -18.89 -5.89 -9.62
C LYS A 287 -17.69 -5.23 -10.27
N CYS A 288 -16.44 -5.59 -9.89
CA CYS A 288 -15.22 -5.04 -10.50
C CYS A 288 -15.19 -5.22 -12.00
N ILE A 289 -15.47 -6.44 -12.47
CA ILE A 289 -15.43 -6.82 -13.88
C ILE A 289 -16.39 -5.95 -14.71
N LEU A 290 -17.57 -5.66 -14.16
CA LEU A 290 -18.62 -4.91 -14.82
C LEU A 290 -18.48 -3.39 -14.74
N ILE A 291 -17.39 -2.85 -14.19
CA ILE A 291 -17.15 -1.40 -14.21
C ILE A 291 -16.64 -0.96 -15.59
N GLU A 292 -17.27 0.05 -16.16
CA GLU A 292 -17.03 0.50 -17.55
C GLU A 292 -15.61 1.03 -17.79
N ASN A 293 -15.01 1.69 -16.79
CA ASN A 293 -13.69 2.31 -16.91
C ASN A 293 -12.51 1.35 -16.66
N ASN A 294 -12.73 0.03 -16.69
CA ASN A 294 -11.65 -0.95 -16.59
C ASN A 294 -10.63 -0.79 -17.72
N THR A 295 -9.35 -0.84 -17.35
CA THR A 295 -8.24 -0.96 -18.29
C THR A 295 -7.78 -2.41 -18.39
N LYS A 296 -6.96 -2.74 -19.39
CA LYS A 296 -6.35 -4.08 -19.54
C LYS A 296 -5.63 -4.53 -18.26
N LYS A 297 -4.95 -3.60 -17.56
CA LYS A 297 -4.26 -3.88 -16.30
C LYS A 297 -5.21 -4.35 -15.21
N ASN A 298 -6.42 -3.79 -15.13
CA ASN A 298 -7.43 -4.23 -14.17
C ASN A 298 -7.85 -5.68 -14.42
N PHE A 299 -8.06 -6.07 -15.68
CA PHE A 299 -8.39 -7.46 -16.01
C PHE A 299 -7.22 -8.42 -15.70
N TYR A 300 -5.97 -8.00 -15.95
CA TYR A 300 -4.79 -8.79 -15.57
C TYR A 300 -4.69 -9.01 -14.06
N ALA A 301 -4.95 -7.97 -13.27
CA ALA A 301 -4.95 -8.06 -11.81
C ALA A 301 -6.08 -8.97 -11.29
N ILE A 302 -7.30 -8.88 -11.86
CA ILE A 302 -8.42 -9.77 -11.52
C ILE A 302 -8.07 -11.23 -11.85
N TYR A 303 -7.53 -11.46 -13.05
CA TYR A 303 -7.07 -12.79 -13.48
C TYR A 303 -6.02 -13.36 -12.52
N CYS A 304 -4.99 -12.58 -12.20
CA CYS A 304 -3.92 -12.99 -11.30
C CYS A 304 -4.51 -13.39 -9.93
N LEU A 305 -5.34 -12.52 -9.35
CA LEU A 305 -5.98 -12.76 -8.06
C LEU A 305 -6.86 -14.02 -8.03
N MET A 306 -7.65 -14.26 -9.07
CA MET A 306 -8.45 -15.48 -9.19
C MET A 306 -7.58 -16.75 -9.19
N ASN A 307 -6.49 -16.75 -9.97
CA ASN A 307 -5.59 -17.90 -10.03
C ASN A 307 -4.84 -18.10 -8.72
N LEU A 308 -4.40 -17.01 -8.08
CA LEU A 308 -3.75 -17.06 -6.77
C LEU A 308 -4.68 -17.68 -5.72
N VAL A 309 -5.93 -17.21 -5.61
CA VAL A 309 -6.90 -17.78 -4.65
C VAL A 309 -7.11 -19.27 -4.89
N THR A 310 -7.28 -19.69 -6.15
CA THR A 310 -7.47 -21.11 -6.48
C THR A 310 -6.24 -21.96 -6.13
N ILE A 311 -5.03 -21.46 -6.46
CA ILE A 311 -3.78 -22.20 -6.26
C ILE A 311 -3.34 -22.21 -4.79
N GLU A 312 -3.52 -21.11 -4.05
CA GLU A 312 -3.20 -20.95 -2.63
C GLU A 312 -4.15 -21.72 -1.72
N ALA A 313 -5.47 -21.62 -1.96
CA ALA A 313 -6.43 -22.41 -1.21
C ALA A 313 -6.25 -23.91 -1.48
N ASN A 314 -5.95 -24.30 -2.72
CA ASN A 314 -5.82 -25.69 -3.17
C ASN A 314 -6.92 -26.61 -2.58
N ASP A 315 -8.17 -26.16 -2.67
CA ASP A 315 -9.34 -26.83 -2.11
C ASP A 315 -10.42 -26.94 -3.18
N GLN A 316 -11.10 -28.09 -3.23
CA GLN A 316 -12.06 -28.39 -4.29
C GLN A 316 -13.31 -27.51 -4.21
N ASP A 317 -13.79 -27.19 -3.00
CA ASP A 317 -14.96 -26.33 -2.82
C ASP A 317 -14.64 -24.91 -3.35
N VAL A 318 -13.45 -24.40 -3.01
CA VAL A 318 -12.97 -23.10 -3.49
C VAL A 318 -12.82 -23.08 -5.01
N LEU A 319 -12.25 -24.14 -5.60
CA LEU A 319 -12.14 -24.27 -7.06
C LEU A 319 -13.52 -24.20 -7.74
N VAL A 320 -14.49 -24.94 -7.21
CA VAL A 320 -15.87 -24.96 -7.72
C VAL A 320 -16.52 -23.58 -7.60
N ASP A 321 -16.35 -22.89 -6.48
CA ASP A 321 -16.88 -21.54 -6.27
C ASP A 321 -16.33 -20.54 -7.29
N VAL A 322 -15.03 -20.59 -7.59
CA VAL A 322 -14.42 -19.69 -8.59
C VAL A 322 -14.84 -20.07 -10.01
N ILE A 323 -15.05 -21.36 -10.32
CA ILE A 323 -15.62 -21.81 -11.59
C ILE A 323 -17.05 -21.29 -11.76
N HIS A 324 -17.91 -21.45 -10.75
CA HIS A 324 -19.28 -20.93 -10.78
C HIS A 324 -19.29 -19.42 -11.01
N PHE A 325 -18.44 -18.68 -10.30
CA PHE A 325 -18.24 -17.26 -10.53
C PHE A 325 -17.90 -16.92 -11.99
N CYS A 326 -16.99 -17.67 -12.63
CA CYS A 326 -16.65 -17.46 -14.05
C CYS A 326 -17.86 -17.66 -14.96
N LEU A 327 -18.65 -18.71 -14.71
CA LEU A 327 -19.85 -19.03 -15.48
C LEU A 327 -20.95 -17.98 -15.29
N GLU A 328 -21.10 -17.43 -14.08
CA GLU A 328 -22.01 -16.34 -13.79
C GLU A 328 -21.62 -15.06 -14.54
N VAL A 329 -20.33 -14.69 -14.53
CA VAL A 329 -19.83 -13.54 -15.31
C VAL A 329 -20.09 -13.73 -16.80
N GLN A 330 -19.78 -14.92 -17.34
CA GLN A 330 -20.01 -15.23 -18.74
C GLN A 330 -21.50 -15.14 -19.12
N SER A 331 -22.38 -15.71 -18.28
CA SER A 331 -23.83 -15.67 -18.50
C SER A 331 -24.38 -14.25 -18.46
N ALA A 332 -23.87 -13.41 -17.54
CA ALA A 332 -24.26 -12.01 -17.45
C ALA A 332 -23.85 -11.21 -18.69
N ILE A 333 -22.66 -11.46 -19.22
CA ILE A 333 -22.16 -10.79 -20.42
C ILE A 333 -22.97 -11.13 -21.66
N ILE A 334 -23.27 -12.42 -21.86
CA ILE A 334 -24.10 -12.87 -22.99
C ILE A 334 -25.46 -12.18 -22.95
N LYS A 335 -26.13 -12.17 -21.78
CA LYS A 335 -27.41 -11.45 -21.61
C LYS A 335 -27.30 -9.96 -21.91
N MET A 336 -26.24 -9.29 -21.47
CA MET A 336 -26.04 -7.86 -21.76
C MET A 336 -25.83 -7.59 -23.25
N MET A 337 -25.18 -8.52 -23.97
CA MET A 337 -25.00 -8.42 -25.42
C MET A 337 -26.30 -8.67 -26.18
N ASP A 338 -27.11 -9.63 -25.74
CA ASP A 338 -28.40 -9.97 -26.37
C ASP A 338 -29.46 -8.87 -26.16
N GLU A 339 -29.45 -8.19 -25.01
CA GLU A 339 -30.41 -7.14 -24.65
C GLU A 339 -30.01 -5.73 -25.16
N ASP A 340 -28.98 -5.61 -26.00
CA ASP A 340 -28.41 -4.33 -26.48
C ASP A 340 -28.12 -3.31 -25.37
N GLN A 341 -27.88 -3.79 -24.13
CA GLN A 341 -27.49 -2.94 -23.02
C GLN A 341 -26.01 -2.58 -23.18
N GLN A 342 -25.72 -1.50 -23.92
CA GLN A 342 -24.36 -0.96 -24.10
C GLN A 342 -23.80 -0.31 -22.81
N LYS A 343 -23.72 -1.08 -21.72
CA LYS A 343 -23.07 -0.69 -20.48
C LYS A 343 -21.55 -0.80 -20.59
N LEU A 344 -21.03 -1.78 -21.34
CA LEU A 344 -19.59 -2.00 -21.46
C LEU A 344 -19.08 -1.71 -22.87
N SER A 345 -17.82 -1.28 -22.97
CA SER A 345 -17.14 -1.14 -24.26
C SER A 345 -16.84 -2.52 -24.87
N LYS A 346 -16.76 -2.60 -26.21
CA LYS A 346 -16.34 -3.84 -26.92
C LYS A 346 -14.99 -4.38 -26.42
N ILE A 347 -14.07 -3.48 -26.06
CA ILE A 347 -12.76 -3.86 -25.53
C ILE A 347 -12.92 -4.58 -24.18
N ASN A 348 -13.79 -4.09 -23.31
CA ASN A 348 -14.06 -4.73 -22.03
C ASN A 348 -14.65 -6.13 -22.23
N TYR A 349 -15.63 -6.30 -23.12
CA TYR A 349 -16.18 -7.62 -23.45
C TYR A 349 -15.10 -8.62 -23.87
N HIS A 350 -14.24 -8.24 -24.83
CA HIS A 350 -13.13 -9.10 -25.25
C HIS A 350 -12.15 -9.41 -24.11
N CYS A 351 -11.84 -8.44 -23.25
CA CYS A 351 -10.96 -8.67 -22.11
C CYS A 351 -11.56 -9.66 -21.11
N ILE A 352 -12.88 -9.62 -20.90
CA ILE A 352 -13.54 -10.56 -19.97
C ILE A 352 -13.59 -11.97 -20.55
N HIS A 353 -13.90 -12.13 -21.83
CA HIS A 353 -13.83 -13.43 -22.50
C HIS A 353 -12.41 -14.01 -22.44
N ALA A 354 -11.39 -13.20 -22.74
CA ALA A 354 -9.99 -13.63 -22.66
C ALA A 354 -9.60 -14.04 -21.22
N LEU A 355 -10.06 -13.29 -20.22
CA LEU A 355 -9.83 -13.60 -18.80
C LEU A 355 -10.42 -14.97 -18.42
N ILE A 356 -11.68 -15.23 -18.77
CA ILE A 356 -12.38 -16.47 -18.43
C ILE A 356 -11.74 -17.66 -19.18
N ALA A 357 -11.48 -17.50 -20.47
CA ALA A 357 -10.83 -18.54 -21.27
C ALA A 357 -9.43 -18.89 -20.74
N ALA A 358 -8.63 -17.89 -20.37
CA ALA A 358 -7.32 -18.13 -19.78
C ALA A 358 -7.39 -18.76 -18.39
N TYR A 359 -8.43 -18.46 -17.60
CA TYR A 359 -8.64 -19.09 -16.29
C TYR A 359 -8.97 -20.58 -16.47
N PHE A 360 -9.94 -20.90 -17.33
CA PHE A 360 -10.28 -22.28 -17.66
C PHE A 360 -9.11 -23.06 -18.26
N ASN A 361 -8.28 -22.41 -19.08
CA ASN A 361 -7.07 -23.02 -19.62
C ASN A 361 -6.04 -23.35 -18.54
N LEU A 362 -5.90 -22.51 -17.51
CA LEU A 362 -4.97 -22.78 -16.43
C LEU A 362 -5.46 -23.93 -15.55
N ILE A 363 -6.71 -23.88 -15.08
CA ILE A 363 -7.25 -24.91 -14.18
C ILE A 363 -7.37 -26.26 -14.86
N SER A 364 -7.67 -26.31 -16.16
CA SER A 364 -7.74 -27.58 -16.91
C SER A 364 -6.41 -28.32 -16.90
N LYS A 365 -5.30 -27.59 -16.85
CA LYS A 365 -3.95 -28.14 -16.80
C LYS A 365 -3.43 -28.35 -15.39
N LEU A 366 -3.89 -27.55 -14.43
CA LEU A 366 -3.52 -27.73 -13.01
C LEU A 366 -4.19 -28.95 -12.40
N TYR A 367 -5.40 -29.30 -12.85
CA TYR A 367 -6.25 -30.33 -12.27
C TYR A 367 -6.64 -31.44 -13.27
N ASP A 368 -6.00 -31.48 -14.44
CA ASP A 368 -6.25 -32.45 -15.52
C ASP A 368 -7.72 -32.59 -15.94
N ILE A 369 -8.45 -31.46 -15.99
CA ILE A 369 -9.88 -31.43 -16.36
C ILE A 369 -10.02 -31.37 -17.89
N THR A 370 -10.14 -32.53 -18.53
CA THR A 370 -10.21 -32.68 -20.00
C THR A 370 -11.35 -31.91 -20.66
N SER A 371 -12.50 -31.76 -19.99
CA SER A 371 -13.66 -31.05 -20.54
C SER A 371 -13.40 -29.55 -20.73
N PHE A 372 -12.67 -28.92 -19.80
CA PHE A 372 -12.30 -27.50 -19.92
C PHE A 372 -11.24 -27.27 -20.99
N SER A 373 -10.30 -28.21 -21.18
CA SER A 373 -9.34 -28.11 -22.29
C SER A 373 -10.04 -28.03 -23.64
N ARG A 374 -11.02 -28.92 -23.88
CA ARG A 374 -11.81 -28.91 -25.12
C ARG A 374 -12.63 -27.63 -25.29
N TYR A 375 -13.19 -27.09 -24.20
CA TYR A 375 -13.92 -25.83 -24.25
C TYR A 375 -13.02 -24.69 -24.69
N VAL A 376 -11.85 -24.53 -24.06
CA VAL A 376 -10.89 -23.47 -24.40
C VAL A 376 -10.46 -23.57 -25.86
N ASP A 377 -10.11 -24.76 -26.34
CA ASP A 377 -9.69 -24.98 -27.73
C ASP A 377 -10.76 -24.57 -28.76
N GLN A 378 -12.04 -24.51 -28.36
CA GLN A 378 -13.15 -24.07 -29.22
C GLN A 378 -13.40 -22.57 -29.19
N VAL A 379 -13.00 -21.87 -28.12
CA VAL A 379 -13.29 -20.42 -27.92
C VAL A 379 -12.08 -19.51 -27.97
N SER A 380 -10.86 -20.06 -27.93
CA SER A 380 -9.59 -19.33 -28.15
C SER A 380 -9.21 -19.34 -29.62
#